data_AF-A0A855M9V7-F1
#
_entry.id   AF-A0A855M9V7-F1
#
_cell.length_a   1.000
_cell.length_b   1.000
_cell.length_c   1.000
_cell.angle_alpha   90.00
_cell.angle_beta   90.00
_cell.angle_gamma   90.00
#
_symmetry.space_group_name_H-M   'P 1'
#
loop_
_entity.id
_entity.type
_entity.pdbx_description
1 polymer ?
#
loop_
_entity_poly.entity_id
_entity_poly.type
_entity_poly.pdbx_seq_one_letter_code
_entity_poly.pdbx_strand_id
1 'polypeptide(L)'
;MAVVSTNLPSLNAQKNSNKSSSSLSSAIERLSSGYRINSAKDDAAGQAIANRFTANIRGLNQAARNANDGMSMLRTAEGVLDEINSRLQRIRELTVQGLNGTNEGDVGDNIQAEINLNLKEIDRLNLWASFNGTPLLNGSGGTKALQVGVYDHETMDIDLGPPGFSVQEMGLLDMTVQGTPGKVTPVSSLSGVSSQINLDDTTYTTVAYIPPDNNPNLVRSSRGSNLVQLNGAGGRLMNVSINAAHDTDTRLNDVRLGVSSGVVANTASESISSTRYLDSNGNTLFLNQAGVVSSGGKYWIQHQTNNGMYYYEAEVTVHGDQNKITAQAKSTTRIAKNDMTSSISDVLRYAPSVSKASADYSLALDGSDETNNANMALVRLGNYYYVEEQVSAGQYAYYRADVTIKTGGTQNSITVTSDRSQIISVSDQPYVSGSSVAHLDPENNNVQVNYVDLAGRSYSDVMRADEDGNYVFHLDEFVGGEDAYKTAKVVRNQNGQYMLQTVNGAAEVVLYYPLSYSVSTNVENNQTILTLREADVAQRLRNPSDPLTVIDQAIARVDAKRGELGALENRLQSVVQNNTQTSMNLTASRSRIEDTDFAQEISVMTKQQILQQASISVLAQANQIPQTVLALLK
;
A
#
# COMPACT_ATOMS: atom_id res chain seq x y z
N MET A 1 -14.27 113.86 -22.49
CA MET A 1 -14.97 114.11 -21.21
C MET A 1 -14.48 113.08 -20.21
N ALA A 2 -13.86 113.51 -19.10
CA ALA A 2 -13.48 112.62 -18.02
C ALA A 2 -14.74 112.29 -17.21
N VAL A 3 -15.16 111.02 -17.22
CA VAL A 3 -16.32 110.55 -16.45
C VAL A 3 -15.90 110.47 -14.98
N VAL A 4 -16.43 111.36 -14.13
CA VAL A 4 -16.04 111.47 -12.69
C VAL A 4 -16.55 110.27 -11.88
N SER A 5 -17.60 109.57 -12.35
CA SER A 5 -18.17 108.40 -11.67
C SER A 5 -17.34 107.11 -11.81
N THR A 6 -16.30 107.07 -12.65
CA THR A 6 -15.43 105.88 -12.80
C THR A 6 -13.97 106.32 -12.96
N ASN A 7 -13.20 106.22 -11.88
CA ASN A 7 -11.77 106.57 -11.86
C ASN A 7 -10.93 105.45 -12.49
N LEU A 8 -10.73 105.53 -13.80
CA LEU A 8 -9.99 104.52 -14.56
C LEU A 8 -8.50 104.37 -14.11
N PRO A 9 -7.73 105.44 -13.82
CA PRO A 9 -6.39 105.31 -13.23
C PRO A 9 -6.37 104.56 -11.90
N SER A 10 -7.31 104.82 -11.00
CA SER A 10 -7.44 104.12 -9.71
C SER A 10 -7.86 102.67 -9.90
N LEU A 11 -8.81 102.37 -10.79
CA LEU A 11 -9.22 101.01 -11.12
C LEU A 11 -8.08 100.18 -11.72
N ASN A 12 -7.26 100.79 -12.59
CA ASN A 12 -6.07 100.16 -13.16
C ASN A 12 -4.97 99.93 -12.11
N ALA A 13 -4.73 100.91 -11.23
CA ALA A 13 -3.78 100.76 -10.11
C ALA A 13 -4.24 99.67 -9.13
N GLN A 14 -5.54 99.59 -8.83
CA GLN A 14 -6.12 98.55 -7.98
C GLN A 14 -6.06 97.16 -8.64
N LYS A 15 -6.36 97.05 -9.94
CA LYS A 15 -6.22 95.81 -10.72
C LYS A 15 -4.77 95.32 -10.75
N ASN A 16 -3.81 96.22 -10.94
CA ASN A 16 -2.38 95.90 -10.91
C ASN A 16 -1.90 95.53 -9.50
N SER A 17 -2.35 96.24 -8.47
CA SER A 17 -2.06 95.92 -7.06
C SER A 17 -2.57 94.53 -6.68
N ASN A 18 -3.81 94.18 -7.07
CA ASN A 18 -4.38 92.85 -6.85
C ASN A 18 -3.58 91.75 -7.59
N LYS A 19 -3.09 92.04 -8.80
CA LYS A 19 -2.23 91.13 -9.57
C LYS A 19 -0.85 90.95 -8.94
N SER A 20 -0.24 92.01 -8.42
CA SER A 20 1.04 91.94 -7.70
C SER A 20 0.88 91.22 -6.36
N SER A 21 -0.24 91.44 -5.65
CA SER A 21 -0.57 90.75 -4.41
C SER A 21 -0.76 89.24 -4.62
N SER A 22 -1.49 88.81 -5.65
CA SER A 22 -1.65 87.38 -5.95
C SER A 22 -0.34 86.70 -6.39
N SER A 23 0.49 87.42 -7.16
CA SER A 23 1.82 86.93 -7.58
C SER A 23 2.78 86.83 -6.39
N LEU A 24 2.74 87.80 -5.48
CA LEU A 24 3.51 87.78 -4.23
C LEU A 24 3.09 86.60 -3.34
N SER A 25 1.79 86.38 -3.14
CA SER A 25 1.29 85.24 -2.37
C SER A 25 1.75 83.91 -2.97
N SER A 26 1.73 83.78 -4.30
CA SER A 26 2.19 82.56 -4.99
C SER A 26 3.70 82.33 -4.81
N ALA A 27 4.51 83.40 -4.86
CA ALA A 27 5.96 83.30 -4.63
C ALA A 27 6.28 82.92 -3.17
N ILE A 28 5.55 83.47 -2.20
CA ILE A 28 5.66 83.08 -0.80
C ILE A 28 5.26 81.61 -0.60
N GLU A 29 4.19 81.16 -1.25
CA GLU A 29 3.73 79.77 -1.20
C GLU A 29 4.81 78.80 -1.73
N ARG A 30 5.43 79.11 -2.87
CA ARG A 30 6.50 78.29 -3.48
C ARG A 30 7.82 78.32 -2.73
N LEU A 31 8.17 79.46 -2.11
CA LEU A 31 9.34 79.57 -1.23
C LEU A 31 9.13 78.82 0.09
N SER A 32 7.90 78.85 0.61
CA SER A 32 7.55 78.17 1.86
C SER A 32 7.44 76.65 1.68
N SER A 33 6.93 76.17 0.55
CA SER A 33 6.82 74.74 0.27
C SER A 33 8.12 74.14 -0.27
N GLY A 34 8.99 74.95 -0.85
CA GLY A 34 10.15 74.50 -1.62
C GLY A 34 9.79 73.93 -3.00
N TYR A 35 8.49 73.88 -3.35
CA TYR A 35 8.00 73.34 -4.60
C TYR A 35 7.43 74.44 -5.51
N ARG A 36 7.85 74.43 -6.78
CA ARG A 36 7.37 75.26 -7.88
C ARG A 36 5.94 74.89 -8.26
N ILE A 37 5.60 73.60 -8.17
CA ILE A 37 4.27 73.06 -8.46
C ILE A 37 3.60 72.67 -7.14
N ASN A 38 2.81 73.58 -6.58
CA ASN A 38 2.07 73.33 -5.34
C ASN A 38 0.66 72.78 -5.59
N SER A 39 0.08 73.08 -6.75
CA SER A 39 -1.28 72.67 -7.10
C SER A 39 -1.47 72.46 -8.60
N ALA A 40 -2.57 71.81 -9.00
CA ALA A 40 -2.88 71.53 -10.41
C ALA A 40 -3.06 72.78 -11.27
N LYS A 41 -3.29 73.94 -10.65
CA LYS A 41 -3.41 75.23 -11.33
C LYS A 41 -2.04 75.74 -11.85
N ASP A 42 -0.95 75.29 -11.24
CA ASP A 42 0.41 75.76 -11.54
C ASP A 42 0.98 75.07 -12.78
N ASP A 43 0.86 73.74 -12.84
CA ASP A 43 1.19 72.91 -14.01
C ASP A 43 0.53 71.53 -13.88
N ALA A 44 -0.59 71.33 -14.57
CA ALA A 44 -1.34 70.07 -14.50
C ALA A 44 -0.54 68.87 -15.05
N ALA A 45 0.29 69.08 -16.09
CA ALA A 45 1.09 68.02 -16.68
C ALA A 45 2.30 67.67 -15.80
N GLY A 46 2.99 68.70 -15.28
CA GLY A 46 4.09 68.54 -14.33
C GLY A 46 3.65 67.83 -13.06
N GLN A 47 2.50 68.20 -12.50
CA GLN A 47 1.94 67.53 -11.32
C GLN A 47 1.55 66.08 -11.62
N ALA A 48 0.96 65.78 -12.80
CA ALA A 48 0.62 64.41 -13.17
C ALA A 48 1.86 63.50 -13.29
N ILE A 49 2.94 64.00 -13.90
CA ILE A 49 4.22 63.26 -14.01
C ILE A 49 4.84 63.07 -12.62
N ALA A 50 4.86 64.11 -11.79
CA ALA A 50 5.44 64.03 -10.45
C ALA A 50 4.65 63.10 -9.52
N ASN A 51 3.32 63.06 -9.65
CA ASN A 51 2.46 62.07 -9.00
C ASN A 51 2.82 60.64 -9.45
N ARG A 52 3.03 60.42 -10.76
CA ARG A 52 3.46 59.12 -11.29
C ARG A 52 4.85 58.72 -10.77
N PHE A 53 5.80 59.66 -10.73
CA PHE A 53 7.11 59.40 -10.14
C PHE A 53 7.02 59.08 -8.65
N THR A 54 6.18 59.78 -7.90
CA THR A 54 5.94 59.49 -6.48
C THR A 54 5.34 58.09 -6.29
N ALA A 55 4.36 57.71 -7.11
CA ALA A 55 3.80 56.36 -7.10
C ALA A 55 4.88 55.30 -7.40
N ASN A 56 5.67 55.51 -8.45
CA ASN A 56 6.74 54.59 -8.84
C ASN A 56 7.84 54.50 -7.78
N ILE A 57 8.27 55.61 -7.17
CA ILE A 57 9.27 55.63 -6.09
C ILE A 57 8.76 54.82 -4.89
N ARG A 58 7.50 55.03 -4.49
CA ARG A 58 6.88 54.24 -3.40
C ARG A 58 6.78 52.76 -3.77
N GLY A 59 6.41 52.46 -5.02
CA GLY A 59 6.38 51.11 -5.58
C GLY A 59 7.75 50.44 -5.54
N LEU A 60 8.80 51.09 -6.05
CA LEU A 60 10.18 50.58 -6.05
C LEU A 60 10.71 50.35 -4.63
N ASN A 61 10.41 51.26 -3.70
CA ASN A 61 10.82 51.09 -2.31
C ASN A 61 10.10 49.89 -1.66
N GLN A 62 8.82 49.65 -1.97
CA GLN A 62 8.11 48.45 -1.51
C GLN A 62 8.65 47.18 -2.18
N ALA A 63 8.91 47.22 -3.49
CA ALA A 63 9.50 46.11 -4.24
C ALA A 63 10.89 45.73 -3.71
N ALA A 64 11.71 46.71 -3.34
CA ALA A 64 13.00 46.47 -2.68
C ALA A 64 12.82 45.81 -1.31
N ARG A 65 11.80 46.19 -0.51
CA ARG A 65 11.47 45.50 0.74
C ARG A 65 11.02 44.05 0.50
N ASN A 66 10.10 43.83 -0.44
CA ASN A 66 9.64 42.48 -0.82
C ASN A 66 10.81 41.59 -1.26
N ALA A 67 11.78 42.14 -2.00
CA ALA A 67 12.99 41.41 -2.40
C ALA A 67 13.88 41.08 -1.19
N ASN A 68 14.01 41.97 -0.20
CA ASN A 68 14.72 41.69 1.06
C ASN A 68 14.01 40.62 1.90
N ASP A 69 12.69 40.62 1.94
CA ASP A 69 11.90 39.58 2.60
C ASP A 69 12.12 38.22 1.89
N GLY A 70 12.13 38.22 0.56
CA GLY A 70 12.51 37.07 -0.26
C GLY A 70 13.91 36.54 0.06
N MET A 71 14.92 37.42 0.15
CA MET A 71 16.27 37.02 0.56
C MET A 71 16.30 36.43 1.98
N SER A 72 15.53 36.98 2.91
CA SER A 72 15.45 36.46 4.28
C SER A 72 14.83 35.07 4.32
N MET A 73 13.79 34.84 3.51
CA MET A 73 13.18 33.52 3.32
C MET A 73 14.17 32.52 2.72
N LEU A 74 14.91 32.92 1.69
CA LEU A 74 15.91 32.08 1.03
C LEU A 74 17.04 31.69 1.97
N ARG A 75 17.60 32.63 2.75
CA ARG A 75 18.65 32.34 3.73
C ARG A 75 18.17 31.42 4.85
N THR A 76 16.89 31.52 5.23
CA THR A 76 16.29 30.59 6.20
C THR A 76 16.23 29.18 5.62
N ALA A 77 15.80 29.05 4.36
CA ALA A 77 15.77 27.75 3.69
C ALA A 77 17.19 27.18 3.48
N GLU A 78 18.15 28.00 3.06
CA GLU A 78 19.55 27.61 2.87
C GLU A 78 20.18 27.14 4.18
N GLY A 79 19.99 27.86 5.28
CA GLY A 79 20.53 27.46 6.59
C GLY A 79 19.98 26.10 7.08
N VAL A 80 18.72 25.78 6.79
CA VAL A 80 18.17 24.45 7.11
C VAL A 80 18.72 23.39 6.15
N LEU A 81 18.87 23.69 4.85
CA LEU A 81 19.49 22.78 3.89
C LEU A 81 20.96 22.48 4.22
N ASP A 82 21.70 23.44 4.77
CA ASP A 82 23.07 23.25 5.27
C ASP A 82 23.12 22.24 6.43
N GLU A 83 22.17 22.34 7.36
CA GLU A 83 22.05 21.38 8.46
C GLU A 83 21.67 20.00 7.92
N ILE A 84 20.68 19.89 7.03
CA ILE A 84 20.31 18.62 6.37
C ILE A 84 21.52 18.01 5.64
N ASN A 85 22.30 18.82 4.91
CA ASN A 85 23.50 18.36 4.22
C ASN A 85 24.53 17.80 5.21
N SER A 86 24.75 18.49 6.33
CA SER A 86 25.67 18.05 7.40
C SER A 86 25.22 16.72 8.02
N ARG A 87 23.91 16.53 8.24
CA ARG A 87 23.33 15.26 8.71
C ARG A 87 23.49 14.15 7.68
N LEU A 88 23.27 14.41 6.40
CA LEU A 88 23.50 13.45 5.32
C LEU A 88 24.97 13.04 5.20
N GLN A 89 25.90 13.98 5.35
CA GLN A 89 27.34 13.68 5.40
C GLN A 89 27.68 12.79 6.59
N ARG A 90 27.12 13.08 7.78
CA ARG A 90 27.28 12.23 8.96
C ARG A 90 26.73 10.82 8.75
N ILE A 91 25.54 10.71 8.16
CA ILE A 91 24.93 9.42 7.77
C ILE A 91 25.84 8.67 6.81
N ARG A 92 26.47 9.37 5.85
CA ARG A 92 27.42 8.77 4.90
C ARG A 92 28.65 8.19 5.61
N GLU A 93 29.24 8.93 6.55
CA GLU A 93 30.37 8.45 7.37
C GLU A 93 29.99 7.18 8.14
N LEU A 94 28.85 7.22 8.83
CA LEU A 94 28.31 6.09 9.59
C LEU A 94 28.01 4.90 8.68
N THR A 95 27.53 5.13 7.46
CA THR A 95 27.30 4.09 6.46
C THR A 95 28.61 3.42 6.04
N VAL A 96 29.67 4.19 5.79
CA VAL A 96 31.00 3.63 5.50
C VAL A 96 31.51 2.79 6.67
N GLN A 97 31.32 3.29 7.90
CA GLN A 97 31.69 2.55 9.11
C GLN A 97 30.85 1.27 9.29
N GLY A 98 29.55 1.34 9.03
CA GLY A 98 28.61 0.23 9.19
C GLY A 98 28.79 -0.86 8.14
N LEU A 99 29.20 -0.52 6.91
CA LEU A 99 29.50 -1.49 5.85
C LEU A 99 30.77 -2.31 6.10
N ASN A 100 31.58 -1.94 7.10
CA ASN A 100 32.74 -2.74 7.48
C ASN A 100 32.28 -4.01 8.22
N GLY A 101 32.59 -5.19 7.66
CA GLY A 101 32.21 -6.49 8.21
C GLY A 101 32.82 -6.82 9.58
N THR A 102 33.73 -6.00 10.11
CA THR A 102 34.22 -6.14 11.50
C THR A 102 33.28 -5.56 12.55
N ASN A 103 32.26 -4.79 12.14
CA ASN A 103 31.38 -4.03 13.03
C ASN A 103 30.00 -4.68 13.21
N GLU A 104 29.92 -6.01 13.20
CA GLU A 104 28.68 -6.76 13.42
C GLU A 104 28.25 -6.76 14.91
N GLY A 105 26.97 -7.08 15.17
CA GLY A 105 26.39 -7.09 16.52
C GLY A 105 26.11 -5.70 17.09
N ASP A 106 26.30 -5.53 18.40
CA ASP A 106 25.95 -4.30 19.15
C ASP A 106 26.58 -3.03 18.57
N VAL A 107 27.79 -3.12 17.99
CA VAL A 107 28.46 -1.96 17.36
C VAL A 107 27.67 -1.48 16.14
N GLY A 108 27.20 -2.42 15.32
CA GLY A 108 26.37 -2.12 14.15
C GLY A 108 25.00 -1.58 14.52
N ASP A 109 24.46 -1.97 15.68
CA ASP A 109 23.19 -1.45 16.20
C ASP A 109 23.35 -0.01 16.68
N ASN A 110 24.45 0.31 17.35
CA ASN A 110 24.76 1.70 17.74
C ASN A 110 24.98 2.61 16.51
N ILE A 111 25.65 2.13 15.47
CA ILE A 111 25.82 2.87 14.21
C ILE A 111 24.47 3.11 13.54
N GLN A 112 23.62 2.08 13.45
CA GLN A 112 22.30 2.20 12.85
C GLN A 112 21.37 3.12 13.66
N ALA A 113 21.44 3.05 14.98
CA ALA A 113 20.74 3.96 15.88
C ALA A 113 21.12 5.43 15.60
N GLU A 114 22.42 5.72 15.43
CA GLU A 114 22.88 7.07 15.11
C GLU A 114 22.41 7.51 13.71
N ILE A 115 22.40 6.60 12.72
CA ILE A 115 21.84 6.88 11.39
C ILE A 115 20.35 7.26 11.50
N ASN A 116 19.57 6.45 12.22
CA ASN A 116 18.14 6.68 12.40
C ASN A 116 17.85 8.02 13.09
N LEU A 117 18.63 8.39 14.11
CA LEU A 117 18.51 9.69 14.77
C LEU A 117 18.78 10.86 13.81
N ASN A 118 19.79 10.74 12.93
CA ASN A 118 20.06 11.77 11.93
C ASN A 118 18.95 11.83 10.86
N LEU A 119 18.36 10.69 10.46
CA LEU A 119 17.21 10.67 9.54
C LEU A 119 15.99 11.36 10.15
N LYS A 120 15.65 11.05 11.42
CA LYS A 120 14.58 11.73 12.15
C LYS A 120 14.82 13.23 12.26
N GLU A 121 16.06 13.62 12.52
CA GLU A 121 16.44 15.03 12.58
C GLU A 121 16.20 15.74 11.24
N ILE A 122 16.54 15.10 10.11
CA ILE A 122 16.26 15.63 8.78
C ILE A 122 14.76 15.86 8.57
N ASP A 123 13.91 14.88 8.92
CA ASP A 123 12.45 15.05 8.80
C ASP A 123 11.93 16.16 9.72
N ARG A 124 12.44 16.26 10.94
CA ARG A 124 12.09 17.34 11.88
C ARG A 124 12.46 18.71 11.31
N LEU A 125 13.69 18.87 10.81
CA LEU A 125 14.17 20.11 10.21
C LEU A 125 13.33 20.51 9.00
N ASN A 126 12.96 19.53 8.17
CA ASN A 126 12.08 19.76 7.04
C ASN A 126 10.69 20.27 7.48
N LEU A 127 10.08 19.60 8.47
CA LEU A 127 8.76 19.97 8.98
C LEU A 127 8.75 21.36 9.64
N TRP A 128 9.82 21.72 10.35
CA TRP A 128 9.90 22.99 11.09
C TRP A 128 10.40 24.17 10.23
N ALA A 129 11.04 23.91 9.09
CA ALA A 129 11.49 24.94 8.17
C ALA A 129 10.31 25.73 7.60
N SER A 130 10.03 26.87 8.20
CA SER A 130 8.95 27.76 7.80
C SER A 130 9.36 29.23 7.85
N PHE A 131 8.78 30.03 6.97
CA PHE A 131 8.91 31.48 6.99
C PHE A 131 7.52 32.10 6.99
N ASN A 132 7.17 32.83 8.05
CA ASN A 132 5.85 33.43 8.24
C ASN A 132 4.69 32.42 8.02
N GLY A 133 4.84 31.21 8.56
CA GLY A 133 3.88 30.11 8.42
C GLY A 133 3.87 29.40 7.07
N THR A 134 4.68 29.81 6.10
CA THR A 134 4.86 29.09 4.82
C THR A 134 5.96 28.05 4.97
N PRO A 135 5.67 26.75 4.78
CA PRO A 135 6.68 25.70 4.75
C PRO A 135 7.65 25.89 3.58
N LEU A 136 8.94 25.65 3.84
CA LEU A 136 10.01 25.93 2.88
C LEU A 136 10.50 24.67 2.14
N LEU A 137 10.52 23.51 2.82
CA LEU A 137 11.28 22.33 2.36
C LEU A 137 10.44 21.05 2.22
N ASN A 138 9.18 21.05 2.67
CA ASN A 138 8.31 19.86 2.68
C ASN A 138 7.51 19.67 1.38
N GLY A 139 7.77 20.49 0.37
CA GLY A 139 7.07 20.46 -0.92
C GLY A 139 5.66 21.06 -0.93
N SER A 140 5.10 21.46 0.22
CA SER A 140 3.76 22.06 0.31
C SER A 140 3.76 23.59 0.13
N GLY A 141 4.93 24.22 0.01
CA GLY A 141 5.07 25.67 -0.13
C GLY A 141 4.58 26.21 -1.49
N GLY A 142 4.66 25.38 -2.53
CA GLY A 142 4.32 25.74 -3.90
C GLY A 142 5.21 26.87 -4.44
N THR A 143 4.80 27.47 -5.56
CA THR A 143 5.52 28.63 -6.11
C THR A 143 5.06 29.93 -5.44
N LYS A 144 6.00 30.74 -4.94
CA LYS A 144 5.74 32.07 -4.40
C LYS A 144 6.26 33.14 -5.35
N ALA A 145 5.35 33.89 -5.97
CA ALA A 145 5.70 35.03 -6.81
C ALA A 145 5.97 36.27 -5.95
N LEU A 146 7.22 36.74 -5.92
CA LEU A 146 7.58 37.99 -5.25
C LEU A 146 7.44 39.15 -6.22
N GLN A 147 6.56 40.11 -5.90
CA GLN A 147 6.49 41.37 -6.66
C GLN A 147 7.74 42.21 -6.39
N VAL A 148 8.62 42.29 -7.38
CA VAL A 148 9.92 42.97 -7.28
C VAL A 148 10.05 44.16 -8.25
N GLY A 149 8.97 44.51 -8.94
CA GLY A 149 8.85 45.72 -9.75
C GLY A 149 7.63 46.57 -9.42
N VAL A 150 7.38 47.60 -10.22
CA VAL A 150 6.28 48.57 -10.03
C VAL A 150 5.07 48.19 -10.88
N TYR A 151 5.28 47.50 -12.00
CA TYR A 151 4.21 47.08 -12.88
C TYR A 151 3.75 45.65 -12.56
N ASP A 152 2.50 45.35 -12.91
CA ASP A 152 1.92 44.03 -12.69
C ASP A 152 2.76 42.95 -13.40
N HIS A 153 2.91 41.80 -12.75
CA HIS A 153 3.67 40.64 -13.24
C HIS A 153 5.19 40.86 -13.35
N GLU A 154 5.74 41.94 -12.80
CA GLU A 154 7.18 42.07 -12.54
C GLU A 154 7.57 41.26 -11.30
N THR A 155 7.40 39.93 -11.39
CA THR A 155 7.62 39.00 -10.29
C THR A 155 8.90 38.19 -10.45
N MET A 156 9.43 37.75 -9.31
CA MET A 156 10.46 36.73 -9.24
C MET A 156 9.93 35.56 -8.43
N ASP A 157 9.89 34.38 -9.05
CA ASP A 157 9.26 33.21 -8.46
C ASP A 157 10.27 32.41 -7.64
N ILE A 158 9.85 32.02 -6.44
CA ILE A 158 10.56 31.06 -5.58
C ILE A 158 9.80 29.74 -5.63
N ASP A 159 10.44 28.69 -6.12
CA ASP A 159 9.84 27.35 -6.15
C ASP A 159 10.13 26.58 -4.86
N LEU A 160 9.06 26.36 -4.09
CA LEU A 160 9.01 25.56 -2.86
C LEU A 160 8.01 24.41 -3.01
N GLY A 161 7.66 24.08 -4.25
CA GLY A 161 6.80 22.96 -4.59
C GLY A 161 7.50 21.60 -4.43
N PRO A 162 6.77 20.51 -4.71
CA PRO A 162 7.32 19.17 -4.63
C PRO A 162 8.34 18.90 -5.76
N PRO A 163 9.27 17.95 -5.55
CA PRO A 163 9.40 17.11 -4.36
C PRO A 163 10.14 17.83 -3.22
N GLY A 164 9.69 17.63 -1.97
CA GLY A 164 10.35 18.12 -0.76
C GLY A 164 11.57 17.29 -0.35
N PHE A 165 12.22 17.66 0.75
CA PHE A 165 13.48 17.07 1.22
C PHE A 165 13.29 16.10 2.40
N SER A 166 12.14 15.44 2.50
CA SER A 166 11.91 14.48 3.60
C SER A 166 12.75 13.22 3.36
N VAL A 167 13.00 12.44 4.40
CA VAL A 167 13.69 11.14 4.31
C VAL A 167 13.04 10.25 3.28
N GLN A 168 11.70 10.22 3.24
CA GLN A 168 10.94 9.46 2.23
C GLN A 168 11.18 9.98 0.82
N GLU A 169 11.07 11.29 0.58
CA GLU A 169 11.27 11.88 -0.75
C GLU A 169 12.72 11.76 -1.23
N MET A 170 13.68 11.67 -0.32
CA MET A 170 15.09 11.41 -0.62
C MET A 170 15.42 9.92 -0.78
N GLY A 171 14.43 9.02 -0.62
CA GLY A 171 14.60 7.58 -0.78
C GLY A 171 15.34 6.89 0.37
N LEU A 172 15.42 7.54 1.53
CA LEU A 172 16.16 7.08 2.71
C LEU A 172 15.24 6.44 3.77
N LEU A 173 13.96 6.25 3.47
CA LEU A 173 13.01 5.60 4.38
C LEU A 173 13.43 4.15 4.67
N ASP A 174 13.35 3.76 5.95
CA ASP A 174 13.75 2.44 6.45
C ASP A 174 15.18 2.04 6.07
N MET A 175 16.08 3.02 5.91
CA MET A 175 17.44 2.75 5.51
C MET A 175 18.19 1.96 6.59
N THR A 176 18.62 0.75 6.24
CA THR A 176 19.45 -0.12 7.07
C THR A 176 20.74 -0.46 6.33
N VAL A 177 21.89 -0.20 6.96
CA VAL A 177 23.20 -0.30 6.28
C VAL A 177 23.88 -1.66 6.38
N GLN A 178 23.48 -2.47 7.36
CA GLN A 178 24.05 -3.79 7.63
C GLN A 178 23.07 -4.92 7.32
N GLY A 179 23.62 -6.10 7.03
CA GLY A 179 22.85 -7.32 6.78
C GLY A 179 22.80 -7.74 5.31
N THR A 180 22.00 -8.77 5.04
CA THR A 180 21.83 -9.32 3.70
C THR A 180 20.92 -8.39 2.90
N PRO A 181 21.23 -8.06 1.64
CA PRO A 181 20.32 -7.30 0.78
C PRO A 181 18.94 -7.95 0.75
N GLY A 182 17.90 -7.18 1.05
CA GLY A 182 16.56 -7.72 1.07
C GLY A 182 15.53 -6.63 1.28
N LYS A 183 14.47 -6.67 0.46
CA LYS A 183 13.27 -5.87 0.67
C LYS A 183 12.20 -6.75 1.30
N VAL A 184 11.40 -6.15 2.18
CA VAL A 184 10.22 -6.77 2.77
C VAL A 184 8.95 -6.05 2.32
N THR A 185 7.84 -6.77 2.32
CA THR A 185 6.49 -6.22 2.10
C THR A 185 5.61 -6.54 3.31
N PRO A 186 4.83 -5.58 3.82
CA PRO A 186 3.85 -5.84 4.87
C PRO A 186 2.87 -6.95 4.48
N VAL A 187 2.45 -7.76 5.44
CA VAL A 187 1.47 -8.83 5.26
C VAL A 187 0.22 -8.46 6.03
N SER A 188 -0.93 -8.28 5.38
CA SER A 188 -2.18 -7.91 6.06
C SER A 188 -3.06 -9.11 6.41
N SER A 189 -2.79 -10.30 5.89
CA SER A 189 -3.57 -11.50 6.21
C SER A 189 -2.75 -12.78 6.11
N LEU A 190 -3.19 -13.82 6.84
CA LEU A 190 -2.55 -15.13 6.93
C LEU A 190 -3.58 -16.24 6.73
N SER A 191 -3.22 -17.26 5.94
CA SER A 191 -4.10 -18.40 5.67
C SER A 191 -3.97 -19.50 6.72
N GLY A 192 -5.10 -20.10 7.09
CA GLY A 192 -5.18 -21.19 8.07
C GLY A 192 -6.32 -22.16 7.80
N VAL A 193 -6.74 -22.82 8.86
CA VAL A 193 -7.88 -23.75 8.85
C VAL A 193 -9.08 -23.12 9.53
N SER A 194 -10.26 -23.38 8.98
CA SER A 194 -11.55 -23.06 9.59
C SER A 194 -12.29 -24.33 9.97
N SER A 195 -13.02 -24.28 11.07
CA SER A 195 -13.86 -25.36 11.58
C SER A 195 -15.25 -24.84 11.93
N GLN A 196 -16.23 -25.74 11.97
CA GLN A 196 -17.63 -25.43 12.34
C GLN A 196 -18.31 -24.40 11.42
N ILE A 197 -18.05 -24.41 10.11
CA ILE A 197 -18.81 -23.59 9.16
C ILE A 197 -20.22 -24.17 9.04
N ASN A 198 -21.22 -23.42 9.52
CA ASN A 198 -22.62 -23.83 9.45
C ASN A 198 -23.19 -23.63 8.03
N LEU A 199 -23.67 -24.71 7.42
CA LEU A 199 -24.29 -24.71 6.09
C LEU A 199 -25.70 -24.13 6.09
N ASP A 200 -26.39 -24.18 7.23
CA ASP A 200 -27.76 -23.70 7.37
C ASP A 200 -27.84 -22.19 7.66
N ASP A 201 -26.69 -21.55 7.93
CA ASP A 201 -26.63 -20.11 8.18
C ASP A 201 -26.68 -19.31 6.88
N THR A 202 -27.88 -18.89 6.48
CA THR A 202 -28.10 -18.08 5.28
C THR A 202 -27.61 -16.62 5.41
N THR A 203 -27.20 -16.19 6.61
CA THR A 203 -26.75 -14.81 6.85
C THR A 203 -25.30 -14.64 6.40
N TYR A 204 -24.46 -15.62 6.72
CA TYR A 204 -23.01 -15.54 6.49
C TYR A 204 -22.49 -16.64 5.56
N THR A 205 -23.23 -17.74 5.35
CA THR A 205 -22.79 -18.85 4.51
C THR A 205 -23.51 -18.86 3.16
N THR A 206 -22.73 -18.78 2.10
CA THR A 206 -23.19 -19.08 0.74
C THR A 206 -22.80 -20.50 0.38
N VAL A 207 -23.80 -21.33 0.08
CA VAL A 207 -23.58 -22.71 -0.40
C VAL A 207 -23.87 -22.78 -1.89
N ALA A 208 -22.85 -23.08 -2.68
CA ALA A 208 -22.96 -23.31 -4.11
C ALA A 208 -22.87 -24.81 -4.43
N TYR A 209 -23.86 -25.32 -5.15
CA TYR A 209 -23.92 -26.70 -5.59
C TYR A 209 -23.45 -26.82 -7.03
N ILE A 210 -22.66 -27.85 -7.32
CA ILE A 210 -22.14 -28.11 -8.67
C ILE A 210 -22.55 -29.54 -9.06
N PRO A 211 -23.53 -29.72 -9.97
CA PRO A 211 -24.30 -28.70 -10.69
C PRO A 211 -25.42 -28.03 -9.83
N PRO A 212 -25.89 -26.83 -10.20
CA PRO A 212 -26.72 -25.96 -9.34
C PRO A 212 -28.13 -26.49 -9.04
N ASP A 213 -28.68 -27.30 -9.94
CA ASP A 213 -30.12 -27.60 -10.00
C ASP A 213 -30.61 -28.58 -8.91
N ASN A 214 -29.72 -29.08 -8.06
CA ASN A 214 -29.99 -30.26 -7.24
C ASN A 214 -30.20 -29.98 -5.74
N ASN A 215 -29.84 -28.79 -5.25
CA ASN A 215 -29.90 -28.35 -3.84
C ASN A 215 -29.85 -29.49 -2.78
N PRO A 216 -28.81 -30.34 -2.77
CA PRO A 216 -28.72 -31.49 -1.88
C PRO A 216 -28.41 -31.13 -0.42
N ASN A 217 -28.86 -31.97 0.49
CA ASN A 217 -28.42 -31.92 1.88
C ASN A 217 -27.08 -32.64 2.04
N LEU A 218 -26.13 -32.03 2.76
CA LEU A 218 -24.90 -32.72 3.15
C LEU A 218 -25.22 -33.69 4.30
N VAL A 219 -24.89 -34.96 4.09
CA VAL A 219 -25.13 -36.02 5.06
C VAL A 219 -23.85 -36.82 5.29
N ARG A 220 -23.76 -37.47 6.44
CA ARG A 220 -22.68 -38.41 6.76
C ARG A 220 -23.27 -39.78 6.94
N SER A 221 -22.66 -40.74 6.26
CA SER A 221 -22.98 -42.14 6.47
C SER A 221 -22.59 -42.59 7.87
N SER A 222 -23.28 -43.60 8.41
CA SER A 222 -22.89 -44.30 9.65
C SER A 222 -21.50 -44.94 9.61
N ARG A 223 -20.85 -44.94 8.44
CA ARG A 223 -19.48 -45.41 8.20
C ARG A 223 -18.45 -44.28 8.03
N GLY A 224 -18.87 -43.02 8.20
CA GLY A 224 -17.98 -41.86 8.32
C GLY A 224 -17.72 -41.06 7.04
N SER A 225 -18.18 -41.52 5.87
CA SER A 225 -18.04 -40.81 4.59
C SER A 225 -19.03 -39.65 4.47
N ASN A 226 -18.57 -38.49 4.00
CA ASN A 226 -19.40 -37.35 3.61
C ASN A 226 -20.05 -37.64 2.25
N LEU A 227 -21.36 -37.47 2.19
CA LEU A 227 -22.20 -37.72 1.02
C LEU A 227 -23.18 -36.57 0.88
N VAL A 228 -23.79 -36.44 -0.29
CA VAL A 228 -24.94 -35.57 -0.51
C VAL A 228 -26.19 -36.40 -0.72
N GLN A 229 -27.30 -35.95 -0.16
CA GLN A 229 -28.62 -36.50 -0.40
C GLN A 229 -29.42 -35.54 -1.30
N LEU A 230 -29.80 -36.00 -2.49
CA LEU A 230 -30.59 -35.17 -3.41
C LEU A 230 -32.06 -35.10 -2.98
N ASN A 231 -32.52 -33.90 -2.63
CA ASN A 231 -33.90 -33.65 -2.18
C ASN A 231 -34.96 -33.86 -3.29
N GLY A 232 -34.57 -33.72 -4.58
CA GLY A 232 -35.45 -33.92 -5.74
C GLY A 232 -35.50 -35.35 -6.30
N ALA A 233 -34.65 -36.27 -5.82
CA ALA A 233 -34.55 -37.66 -6.30
C ALA A 233 -34.72 -38.65 -5.14
N GLY A 234 -35.68 -38.36 -4.25
CA GLY A 234 -36.15 -39.18 -3.12
C GLY A 234 -35.06 -39.89 -2.31
N GLY A 235 -33.97 -39.17 -2.02
CA GLY A 235 -32.93 -39.63 -1.09
C GLY A 235 -31.72 -40.27 -1.73
N ARG A 236 -31.53 -40.14 -3.07
CA ARG A 236 -30.34 -40.63 -3.76
C ARG A 236 -29.06 -40.06 -3.14
N LEU A 237 -28.12 -40.95 -2.76
CA LEU A 237 -26.83 -40.61 -2.18
C LEU A 237 -25.75 -40.52 -3.26
N MET A 238 -24.95 -39.45 -3.21
CA MET A 238 -23.80 -39.26 -4.11
C MET A 238 -22.56 -38.82 -3.33
N ASN A 239 -21.38 -39.08 -3.91
CA ASN A 239 -20.13 -38.55 -3.36
C ASN A 239 -20.07 -37.04 -3.58
N VAL A 240 -19.48 -36.35 -2.59
CA VAL A 240 -19.33 -34.90 -2.57
C VAL A 240 -17.86 -34.50 -2.34
N SER A 241 -17.40 -33.53 -3.11
CA SER A 241 -16.19 -32.76 -2.82
C SER A 241 -16.60 -31.45 -2.13
N ILE A 242 -16.01 -31.18 -0.97
CA ILE A 242 -16.29 -29.97 -0.18
C ILE A 242 -15.08 -29.05 -0.32
N ASN A 243 -15.30 -27.82 -0.79
CA ASN A 243 -14.33 -26.74 -0.71
C ASN A 243 -14.99 -25.59 0.03
N ALA A 244 -14.54 -25.32 1.25
CA ALA A 244 -15.09 -24.29 2.12
C ALA A 244 -14.00 -23.28 2.46
N ALA A 245 -14.35 -22.00 2.43
CA ALA A 245 -13.49 -20.90 2.82
C ALA A 245 -14.22 -19.96 3.77
N HIS A 246 -13.51 -19.44 4.76
CA HIS A 246 -13.97 -18.43 5.70
C HIS A 246 -13.05 -17.21 5.64
N ASP A 247 -13.63 -16.02 5.65
CA ASP A 247 -12.92 -14.74 5.72
C ASP A 247 -13.25 -14.05 7.06
N THR A 248 -12.23 -13.78 7.89
CA THR A 248 -12.46 -13.29 9.26
C THR A 248 -12.92 -11.84 9.32
N ASP A 249 -12.66 -11.05 8.27
CA ASP A 249 -13.02 -9.62 8.23
C ASP A 249 -14.50 -9.47 7.87
N THR A 250 -14.89 -10.05 6.73
CA THR A 250 -16.28 -10.02 6.27
C THR A 250 -17.20 -10.99 7.02
N ARG A 251 -16.62 -11.97 7.72
CA ARG A 251 -17.30 -13.12 8.36
C ARG A 251 -18.03 -14.04 7.38
N LEU A 252 -17.84 -13.84 6.07
CA LEU A 252 -18.51 -14.61 5.05
C LEU A 252 -17.85 -15.99 4.88
N ASN A 253 -18.69 -16.99 4.63
CA ASN A 253 -18.31 -18.34 4.28
C ASN A 253 -18.74 -18.65 2.84
N ASP A 254 -17.79 -19.13 2.03
CA ASP A 254 -18.07 -19.65 0.69
C ASP A 254 -17.87 -21.16 0.71
N VAL A 255 -18.95 -21.91 0.54
CA VAL A 255 -18.94 -23.37 0.52
C VAL A 255 -19.37 -23.86 -0.85
N ARG A 256 -18.49 -24.63 -1.51
CA ARG A 256 -18.79 -25.32 -2.77
C ARG A 256 -18.91 -26.81 -2.52
N LEU A 257 -20.08 -27.36 -2.85
CA LEU A 257 -20.38 -28.78 -2.80
C LEU A 257 -20.47 -29.32 -4.24
N GLY A 258 -19.40 -29.99 -4.68
CA GLY A 258 -19.34 -30.64 -5.98
C GLY A 258 -19.80 -32.08 -5.89
N VAL A 259 -20.80 -32.47 -6.67
CA VAL A 259 -21.29 -33.86 -6.70
C VAL A 259 -20.65 -34.63 -7.85
N SER A 260 -20.25 -35.88 -7.59
CA SER A 260 -19.77 -36.78 -8.64
C SER A 260 -20.72 -37.96 -8.81
N SER A 261 -21.05 -38.32 -10.06
CA SER A 261 -21.90 -39.48 -10.37
C SER A 261 -21.34 -40.77 -9.78
N GLY A 262 -22.16 -41.50 -9.02
CA GLY A 262 -21.73 -42.65 -8.23
C GLY A 262 -21.77 -43.99 -8.97
N VAL A 263 -22.27 -44.08 -10.21
CA VAL A 263 -22.39 -45.36 -10.94
C VAL A 263 -21.01 -45.87 -11.37
N VAL A 264 -20.66 -47.08 -10.92
CA VAL A 264 -19.35 -47.70 -11.19
C VAL A 264 -19.32 -48.23 -12.62
N ALA A 265 -18.66 -47.49 -13.52
CA ALA A 265 -18.38 -47.94 -14.89
C ALA A 265 -17.15 -48.87 -14.96
N ASN A 266 -16.14 -48.61 -14.14
CA ASN A 266 -14.92 -49.40 -13.97
C ASN A 266 -14.63 -49.55 -12.47
N THR A 267 -14.02 -50.66 -12.05
CA THR A 267 -13.53 -50.80 -10.68
C THR A 267 -12.29 -49.93 -10.47
N ALA A 268 -12.18 -49.23 -9.34
CA ALA A 268 -11.08 -48.30 -9.12
C ALA A 268 -9.77 -49.04 -8.79
N SER A 269 -8.63 -48.46 -9.21
CA SER A 269 -7.31 -48.92 -8.79
C SER A 269 -7.03 -48.41 -7.37
N GLU A 270 -6.91 -49.31 -6.39
CA GLU A 270 -6.83 -48.99 -4.96
C GLU A 270 -5.57 -49.56 -4.31
N SER A 271 -5.01 -48.90 -3.29
CA SER A 271 -3.80 -49.40 -2.62
C SER A 271 -4.06 -50.77 -1.98
N ILE A 272 -3.15 -51.71 -2.21
CA ILE A 272 -3.30 -53.08 -1.73
C ILE A 272 -3.01 -53.13 -0.23
N SER A 273 -3.99 -53.57 0.57
CA SER A 273 -3.85 -53.69 2.02
C SER A 273 -3.13 -54.98 2.43
N SER A 274 -3.31 -56.05 1.67
CA SER A 274 -2.61 -57.33 1.86
C SER A 274 -2.72 -58.19 0.59
N THR A 275 -1.74 -59.07 0.40
CA THR A 275 -1.71 -60.02 -0.72
C THR A 275 -1.61 -61.45 -0.18
N ARG A 276 -2.48 -62.34 -0.66
CA ARG A 276 -2.38 -63.78 -0.43
C ARG A 276 -1.94 -64.47 -1.72
N TYR A 277 -0.98 -65.39 -1.62
CA TYR A 277 -0.47 -66.15 -2.76
C TYR A 277 -1.00 -67.59 -2.68
N LEU A 278 -1.54 -68.10 -3.79
CA LEU A 278 -2.07 -69.46 -3.90
C LEU A 278 -1.42 -70.23 -5.06
N ASP A 279 -1.27 -71.55 -4.90
CA ASP A 279 -0.84 -72.46 -5.96
C ASP A 279 -1.98 -72.73 -6.97
N SER A 280 -1.68 -73.50 -8.02
CA SER A 280 -2.69 -73.85 -9.04
C SER A 280 -3.84 -74.72 -8.53
N ASN A 281 -3.71 -75.28 -7.33
CA ASN A 281 -4.75 -76.07 -6.67
C ASN A 281 -5.50 -75.27 -5.60
N GLY A 282 -5.15 -73.99 -5.39
CA GLY A 282 -5.79 -73.10 -4.40
C GLY A 282 -5.20 -73.18 -2.99
N ASN A 283 -4.10 -73.91 -2.77
CA ASN A 283 -3.42 -73.97 -1.47
C ASN A 283 -2.55 -72.73 -1.26
N THR A 284 -2.35 -72.33 -0.01
CA THR A 284 -1.53 -71.14 0.30
C THR A 284 -0.05 -71.38 0.04
N LEU A 285 0.57 -70.48 -0.73
CA LEU A 285 2.00 -70.43 -0.97
C LEU A 285 2.68 -69.52 0.06
N PHE A 286 3.64 -70.06 0.81
CA PHE A 286 4.51 -69.29 1.69
C PHE A 286 5.79 -68.92 0.95
N LEU A 287 6.04 -67.62 0.77
CA LEU A 287 7.14 -67.09 -0.04
C LEU A 287 7.96 -66.11 0.80
N ASN A 288 9.30 -66.25 0.78
CA ASN A 288 10.20 -65.42 1.60
C ASN A 288 10.36 -63.98 1.07
N GLN A 289 10.25 -63.78 -0.24
CA GLN A 289 10.24 -62.47 -0.89
C GLN A 289 9.32 -62.55 -2.11
N ALA A 290 8.16 -61.91 -2.02
CA ALA A 290 7.07 -62.05 -2.99
C ALA A 290 6.43 -60.72 -3.36
N GLY A 291 5.99 -60.66 -4.62
CA GLY A 291 5.24 -59.55 -5.18
C GLY A 291 4.43 -60.03 -6.38
N VAL A 292 3.38 -59.29 -6.72
CA VAL A 292 2.67 -59.47 -7.99
C VAL A 292 3.23 -58.43 -8.96
N VAL A 293 3.63 -58.85 -10.15
CA VAL A 293 4.14 -57.97 -11.22
C VAL A 293 3.33 -58.15 -12.49
N SER A 294 3.35 -57.16 -13.38
CA SER A 294 2.75 -57.23 -14.70
C SER A 294 3.84 -57.32 -15.77
N SER A 295 3.63 -58.16 -16.78
CA SER A 295 4.49 -58.25 -17.96
C SER A 295 3.69 -58.78 -19.14
N GLY A 296 3.74 -58.06 -20.28
CA GLY A 296 3.03 -58.44 -21.51
C GLY A 296 1.51 -58.52 -21.39
N GLY A 297 0.89 -57.74 -20.48
CA GLY A 297 -0.56 -57.76 -20.24
C GLY A 297 -1.05 -58.88 -19.33
N LYS A 298 -0.15 -59.65 -18.72
CA LYS A 298 -0.45 -60.72 -17.75
C LYS A 298 0.12 -60.40 -16.38
N TYR A 299 -0.48 -60.96 -15.33
CA TYR A 299 0.05 -60.89 -13.97
C TYR A 299 0.88 -62.12 -13.63
N TRP A 300 1.91 -61.89 -12.81
CA TRP A 300 2.86 -62.92 -12.42
C TRP A 300 3.17 -62.83 -10.93
N ILE A 301 3.21 -63.98 -10.25
CA ILE A 301 3.70 -64.09 -8.87
C ILE A 301 5.21 -64.24 -8.92
N GLN A 302 5.90 -63.26 -8.36
CA GLN A 302 7.35 -63.27 -8.20
C GLN A 302 7.74 -64.12 -6.97
N HIS A 303 8.64 -65.08 -7.17
CA HIS A 303 9.14 -65.99 -6.13
C HIS A 303 10.66 -66.05 -6.16
N GLN A 304 11.31 -65.59 -5.09
CA GLN A 304 12.75 -65.78 -4.90
C GLN A 304 13.05 -67.19 -4.37
N THR A 305 13.89 -67.93 -5.06
CA THR A 305 14.42 -69.23 -4.61
C THR A 305 15.93 -69.15 -4.45
N ASN A 306 16.55 -70.19 -3.87
CA ASN A 306 18.01 -70.29 -3.79
C ASN A 306 18.70 -70.27 -5.18
N ASN A 307 17.96 -70.58 -6.24
CA ASN A 307 18.45 -70.66 -7.62
C ASN A 307 18.07 -69.42 -8.47
N GLY A 308 17.59 -68.33 -7.83
CA GLY A 308 17.21 -67.08 -8.48
C GLY A 308 15.71 -66.82 -8.51
N MET A 309 15.34 -65.71 -9.17
CA MET A 309 13.96 -65.21 -9.26
C MET A 309 13.18 -65.96 -10.34
N TYR A 310 12.04 -66.53 -9.94
CA TYR A 310 11.10 -67.19 -10.84
C TYR A 310 9.73 -66.52 -10.80
N TYR A 311 8.96 -66.69 -11.88
CA TYR A 311 7.64 -66.08 -12.06
C TYR A 311 6.61 -67.15 -12.45
N TYR A 312 5.47 -67.15 -11.76
CA TYR A 312 4.32 -67.98 -12.07
C TYR A 312 3.24 -67.12 -12.70
N GLU A 313 2.71 -67.48 -13.88
CA GLU A 313 1.57 -66.76 -14.45
C GLU A 313 0.40 -66.87 -13.48
N ALA A 314 -0.25 -65.75 -13.17
CA ALA A 314 -1.24 -65.67 -12.11
C ALA A 314 -2.53 -65.00 -12.56
N GLU A 315 -3.64 -65.49 -12.01
CA GLU A 315 -4.89 -64.75 -11.96
C GLU A 315 -4.93 -63.96 -10.65
N VAL A 316 -5.33 -62.69 -10.74
CA VAL A 316 -5.46 -61.82 -9.57
C VAL A 316 -6.94 -61.65 -9.26
N THR A 317 -7.32 -62.03 -8.05
CA THR A 317 -8.63 -61.75 -7.48
C THR A 317 -8.53 -60.57 -6.51
N VAL A 318 -9.25 -59.48 -6.78
CA VAL A 318 -9.34 -58.31 -5.91
C VAL A 318 -10.63 -58.40 -5.09
N HIS A 319 -10.51 -58.22 -3.78
CA HIS A 319 -11.63 -58.15 -2.84
C HIS A 319 -11.83 -56.70 -2.43
N GLY A 320 -12.83 -56.06 -3.02
CA GLY A 320 -13.06 -54.61 -2.96
C GLY A 320 -13.52 -54.07 -1.60
N ASP A 321 -14.02 -54.91 -0.68
CA ASP A 321 -14.46 -54.44 0.65
C ASP A 321 -13.30 -54.20 1.64
N GLN A 322 -12.11 -54.70 1.32
CA GLN A 322 -10.94 -54.64 2.22
C GLN A 322 -9.62 -54.34 1.50
N ASN A 323 -9.67 -54.03 0.21
CA ASN A 323 -8.50 -53.80 -0.65
C ASN A 323 -7.47 -54.93 -0.62
N LYS A 324 -7.94 -56.16 -0.43
CA LYS A 324 -7.10 -57.36 -0.39
C LYS A 324 -7.01 -57.96 -1.78
N ILE A 325 -5.85 -58.49 -2.12
CA ILE A 325 -5.72 -59.27 -3.36
C ILE A 325 -5.31 -60.71 -3.05
N THR A 326 -5.79 -61.62 -3.88
CA THR A 326 -5.35 -63.01 -3.93
C THR A 326 -4.75 -63.25 -5.30
N ALA A 327 -3.47 -63.58 -5.37
CA ALA A 327 -2.81 -63.98 -6.60
C ALA A 327 -2.70 -65.51 -6.63
N GLN A 328 -3.35 -66.15 -7.59
CA GLN A 328 -3.34 -67.60 -7.75
C GLN A 328 -2.57 -67.99 -9.00
N ALA A 329 -1.58 -68.86 -8.87
CA ALA A 329 -0.84 -69.39 -10.02
C ALA A 329 -1.77 -70.20 -10.93
N LYS A 330 -1.76 -69.94 -12.23
CA LYS A 330 -2.59 -70.70 -13.20
C LYS A 330 -2.08 -72.12 -13.42
N SER A 331 -0.80 -72.35 -13.19
CA SER A 331 -0.11 -73.62 -13.39
C SER A 331 1.07 -73.71 -12.42
N THR A 332 1.57 -74.93 -12.20
CA THR A 332 2.82 -75.18 -11.47
C THR A 332 4.08 -74.81 -12.27
N THR A 333 3.91 -74.47 -13.56
CA THR A 333 5.00 -74.06 -14.45
C THR A 333 5.55 -72.68 -14.04
N ARG A 334 6.86 -72.57 -13.85
CA ARG A 334 7.57 -71.33 -13.51
C ARG A 334 8.55 -70.94 -14.61
N ILE A 335 8.74 -69.64 -14.82
CA ILE A 335 9.66 -69.08 -15.82
C ILE A 335 10.76 -68.30 -15.09
N ALA A 336 12.02 -68.43 -15.52
CA ALA A 336 13.12 -67.66 -14.95
C ALA A 336 13.07 -66.21 -15.45
N LYS A 337 13.59 -65.26 -14.67
CA LYS A 337 13.62 -63.82 -15.05
C LYS A 337 14.17 -63.57 -16.46
N ASN A 338 15.24 -64.28 -16.84
CA ASN A 338 15.92 -64.10 -18.12
C ASN A 338 15.12 -64.63 -19.32
N ASP A 339 14.12 -65.48 -19.08
CA ASP A 339 13.27 -66.07 -20.10
C ASP A 339 11.97 -65.26 -20.32
N MET A 340 11.78 -64.16 -19.57
CA MET A 340 10.65 -63.25 -19.79
C MET A 340 10.90 -62.38 -21.03
N THR A 341 10.05 -62.52 -22.04
CA THR A 341 10.14 -61.82 -23.33
C THR A 341 9.66 -60.37 -23.30
N SER A 342 9.21 -59.88 -22.14
CA SER A 342 8.62 -58.54 -21.99
C SER A 342 9.08 -57.88 -20.69
N SER A 343 9.19 -56.55 -20.72
CA SER A 343 9.60 -55.77 -19.55
C SER A 343 8.69 -56.04 -18.35
N ILE A 344 9.31 -56.27 -17.19
CA ILE A 344 8.63 -56.57 -15.93
C ILE A 344 8.37 -55.25 -15.20
N SER A 345 7.13 -55.02 -14.76
CA SER A 345 6.79 -53.85 -13.96
C SER A 345 7.34 -53.93 -12.53
N ASP A 346 7.31 -52.79 -11.83
CA ASP A 346 7.44 -52.79 -10.38
C ASP A 346 6.34 -53.66 -9.73
N VAL A 347 6.62 -54.10 -8.50
CA VAL A 347 5.65 -54.82 -7.67
C VAL A 347 4.40 -53.96 -7.51
N LEU A 348 3.25 -54.58 -7.77
CA LEU A 348 1.95 -53.96 -7.76
C LEU A 348 1.65 -53.36 -6.38
N ARG A 349 1.50 -52.04 -6.32
CA ARG A 349 1.09 -51.30 -5.10
C ARG A 349 -0.39 -51.00 -5.07
N TYR A 350 -1.05 -51.08 -6.23
CA TYR A 350 -2.47 -50.78 -6.39
C TYR A 350 -3.18 -51.93 -7.12
N ALA A 351 -4.36 -52.33 -6.64
CA ALA A 351 -5.16 -53.39 -7.20
C ALA A 351 -5.57 -53.05 -8.65
N PRO A 352 -5.65 -54.05 -9.55
CA PRO A 352 -6.05 -53.79 -10.93
C PRO A 352 -7.49 -53.30 -11.07
N SER A 353 -7.71 -52.33 -11.95
CA SER A 353 -9.04 -51.88 -12.38
C SER A 353 -9.55 -52.70 -13.57
N VAL A 354 -10.82 -53.08 -13.56
CA VAL A 354 -11.52 -53.80 -14.65
C VAL A 354 -12.74 -52.99 -15.07
N SER A 355 -12.93 -52.85 -16.39
CA SER A 355 -14.12 -52.18 -16.92
C SER A 355 -15.31 -53.12 -16.95
N LYS A 356 -16.46 -52.65 -16.43
CA LYS A 356 -17.73 -53.39 -16.47
C LYS A 356 -18.16 -53.72 -17.90
N ALA A 357 -17.84 -52.87 -18.86
CA ALA A 357 -18.18 -53.10 -20.27
C ALA A 357 -17.41 -54.27 -20.91
N SER A 358 -16.28 -54.66 -20.32
CA SER A 358 -15.36 -55.68 -20.87
C SER A 358 -15.27 -56.95 -20.02
N ALA A 359 -16.10 -57.06 -18.98
CA ALA A 359 -16.03 -58.13 -18.00
C ALA A 359 -17.40 -58.80 -17.83
N ASP A 360 -17.37 -60.08 -17.47
CA ASP A 360 -18.59 -60.79 -17.07
C ASP A 360 -19.05 -60.22 -15.74
N TYR A 361 -20.24 -59.61 -15.73
CA TYR A 361 -20.81 -58.97 -14.56
C TYR A 361 -21.93 -59.85 -14.00
N SER A 362 -21.88 -60.13 -12.69
CA SER A 362 -22.95 -60.82 -11.97
C SER A 362 -23.28 -60.08 -10.68
N LEU A 363 -24.58 -59.86 -10.42
CA LEU A 363 -25.08 -59.23 -9.20
C LEU A 363 -26.05 -60.20 -8.50
N ALA A 364 -25.78 -60.51 -7.23
CA ALA A 364 -26.70 -61.26 -6.39
C ALA A 364 -27.11 -60.47 -5.15
N LEU A 365 -28.41 -60.40 -4.86
CA LEU A 365 -28.98 -59.78 -3.66
C LEU A 365 -29.83 -60.81 -2.91
N ASP A 366 -29.55 -61.01 -1.62
CA ASP A 366 -30.18 -62.05 -0.77
C ASP A 366 -30.10 -63.46 -1.40
N GLY A 367 -29.05 -63.72 -2.18
CA GLY A 367 -28.85 -64.98 -2.91
C GLY A 367 -29.64 -65.13 -4.22
N SER A 368 -30.45 -64.15 -4.61
CA SER A 368 -31.17 -64.12 -5.89
C SER A 368 -30.32 -63.42 -6.96
N ASP A 369 -30.33 -63.92 -8.20
CA ASP A 369 -29.65 -63.30 -9.34
C ASP A 369 -30.42 -62.07 -9.83
N GLU A 370 -29.80 -60.90 -9.72
CA GLU A 370 -30.35 -59.58 -10.06
C GLU A 370 -29.55 -58.90 -11.19
N THR A 371 -28.72 -59.65 -11.91
CA THR A 371 -27.76 -59.13 -12.89
C THR A 371 -28.38 -58.21 -13.95
N ASN A 372 -29.62 -58.47 -14.37
CA ASN A 372 -30.33 -57.73 -15.41
C ASN A 372 -31.41 -56.77 -14.87
N ASN A 373 -31.48 -56.56 -13.55
CA ASN A 373 -32.48 -55.69 -12.96
C ASN A 373 -32.15 -54.21 -13.22
N ALA A 374 -32.97 -53.55 -14.05
CA ALA A 374 -32.76 -52.17 -14.45
C ALA A 374 -32.89 -51.16 -13.28
N ASN A 375 -33.51 -51.56 -12.17
CA ASN A 375 -33.65 -50.73 -10.97
C ASN A 375 -32.43 -50.81 -10.05
N MET A 376 -31.40 -51.58 -10.41
CA MET A 376 -30.25 -51.85 -9.55
C MET A 376 -28.94 -51.42 -10.21
N ALA A 377 -28.09 -50.73 -9.46
CA ALA A 377 -26.78 -50.29 -9.92
C ALA A 377 -25.71 -50.50 -8.85
N LEU A 378 -24.51 -50.90 -9.28
CA LEU A 378 -23.33 -50.85 -8.43
C LEU A 378 -22.84 -49.41 -8.36
N VAL A 379 -22.82 -48.84 -7.16
CA VAL A 379 -22.31 -47.51 -6.90
C VAL A 379 -21.13 -47.55 -5.93
N ARG A 380 -20.27 -46.55 -6.01
CA ARG A 380 -19.15 -46.37 -5.06
C ARG A 380 -19.41 -45.14 -4.22
N LEU A 381 -19.52 -45.32 -2.91
CA LEU A 381 -19.75 -44.24 -1.95
C LEU A 381 -18.61 -44.24 -0.92
N GLY A 382 -17.76 -43.20 -0.95
CA GLY A 382 -16.49 -43.18 -0.22
C GLY A 382 -15.59 -44.37 -0.61
N ASN A 383 -15.17 -45.15 0.39
CA ASN A 383 -14.24 -46.28 0.21
C ASN A 383 -14.94 -47.64 0.00
N TYR A 384 -16.27 -47.69 -0.05
CA TYR A 384 -17.01 -48.94 -0.13
C TYR A 384 -17.91 -49.00 -1.36
N TYR A 385 -18.22 -50.23 -1.78
CA TYR A 385 -19.16 -50.51 -2.87
C TYR A 385 -20.55 -50.80 -2.30
N TYR A 386 -21.57 -50.32 -3.01
CA TYR A 386 -22.97 -50.49 -2.63
C TYR A 386 -23.81 -50.86 -3.83
N VAL A 387 -24.86 -51.64 -3.58
CA VAL A 387 -25.96 -51.85 -4.51
C VAL A 387 -27.00 -50.76 -4.24
N GLU A 388 -27.17 -49.84 -5.18
CA GLU A 388 -28.28 -48.88 -5.25
C GLU A 388 -29.49 -49.60 -5.85
N GLU A 389 -30.59 -49.75 -5.09
CA GLU A 389 -31.87 -50.30 -5.55
C GLU A 389 -32.92 -49.19 -5.55
N GLN A 390 -33.59 -48.96 -6.67
CA GLN A 390 -34.73 -48.08 -6.75
C GLN A 390 -35.99 -48.82 -6.27
N VAL A 391 -36.40 -48.56 -5.03
CA VAL A 391 -37.54 -49.22 -4.36
C VAL A 391 -38.88 -48.67 -4.83
N SER A 392 -38.95 -47.36 -5.13
CA SER A 392 -40.13 -46.71 -5.72
C SER A 392 -39.71 -45.52 -6.59
N ALA A 393 -40.66 -44.85 -7.25
CA ALA A 393 -40.34 -43.69 -8.08
C ALA A 393 -39.61 -42.61 -7.24
N GLY A 394 -38.31 -42.44 -7.50
CA GLY A 394 -37.45 -41.53 -6.76
C GLY A 394 -36.92 -42.05 -5.42
N GLN A 395 -37.38 -43.17 -4.85
CA GLN A 395 -36.82 -43.67 -3.58
C GLN A 395 -35.75 -44.74 -3.82
N TYR A 396 -34.58 -44.54 -3.21
CA TYR A 396 -33.42 -45.42 -3.35
C TYR A 396 -33.02 -46.01 -2.00
N ALA A 397 -32.67 -47.29 -2.00
CA ALA A 397 -32.01 -47.97 -0.90
C ALA A 397 -30.59 -48.36 -1.30
N TYR A 398 -29.68 -48.37 -0.32
CA TYR A 398 -28.28 -48.69 -0.53
C TYR A 398 -27.86 -49.82 0.39
N TYR A 399 -27.42 -50.91 -0.21
CA TYR A 399 -26.97 -52.11 0.49
C TYR A 399 -25.48 -52.29 0.28
N ARG A 400 -24.73 -52.56 1.34
CA ARG A 400 -23.28 -52.77 1.22
C ARG A 400 -23.01 -54.02 0.39
N ALA A 401 -22.10 -53.87 -0.57
CA ALA A 401 -21.78 -54.91 -1.52
C ALA A 401 -20.34 -55.40 -1.33
N ASP A 402 -20.18 -56.71 -1.27
CA ASP A 402 -18.89 -57.37 -1.45
C ASP A 402 -18.63 -57.51 -2.95
N VAL A 403 -17.55 -56.90 -3.42
CA VAL A 403 -17.15 -56.92 -4.83
C VAL A 403 -15.89 -57.76 -4.98
N THR A 404 -15.99 -58.81 -5.79
CA THR A 404 -14.86 -59.66 -6.16
C THR A 404 -14.57 -59.48 -7.64
N ILE A 405 -13.32 -59.14 -7.97
CA ILE A 405 -12.88 -58.88 -9.34
C ILE A 405 -11.84 -59.91 -9.70
N LYS A 406 -12.00 -60.64 -10.80
CA LYS A 406 -10.98 -61.55 -11.32
C LYS A 406 -10.39 -61.01 -12.60
N THR A 407 -9.07 -60.98 -12.68
CA THR A 407 -8.35 -60.41 -13.83
C THR A 407 -7.00 -61.07 -14.10
N GLY A 408 -6.54 -60.96 -15.34
CA GLY A 408 -5.35 -61.64 -15.84
C GLY A 408 -5.61 -63.07 -16.33
N GLY A 409 -6.86 -63.55 -16.26
CA GLY A 409 -7.35 -64.83 -16.80
C GLY A 409 -7.70 -64.79 -18.29
N THR A 410 -8.47 -65.76 -18.77
CA THR A 410 -9.01 -65.79 -20.16
C THR A 410 -10.10 -64.73 -20.37
N GLN A 411 -10.84 -64.42 -19.31
CA GLN A 411 -11.89 -63.40 -19.27
C GLN A 411 -11.83 -62.70 -17.91
N ASN A 412 -12.12 -61.40 -17.88
CA ASN A 412 -12.24 -60.67 -16.62
C ASN A 412 -13.68 -60.82 -16.10
N SER A 413 -13.86 -60.90 -14.79
CA SER A 413 -15.20 -60.95 -14.18
C SER A 413 -15.32 -60.00 -12.99
N ILE A 414 -16.52 -59.49 -12.77
CA ILE A 414 -16.92 -58.68 -11.62
C ILE A 414 -18.13 -59.36 -11.00
N THR A 415 -17.95 -59.89 -9.79
CA THR A 415 -19.03 -60.48 -9.00
C THR A 415 -19.37 -59.57 -7.83
N VAL A 416 -20.64 -59.21 -7.72
CA VAL A 416 -21.18 -58.37 -6.67
C VAL A 416 -22.17 -59.19 -5.86
N THR A 417 -21.96 -59.28 -4.54
CA THR A 417 -22.91 -59.91 -3.61
C THR A 417 -23.30 -58.95 -2.51
N SER A 418 -24.58 -58.90 -2.16
CA SER A 418 -25.12 -58.00 -1.14
C SER A 418 -26.29 -58.65 -0.40
N ASP A 419 -26.65 -58.08 0.75
CA ASP A 419 -27.79 -58.50 1.59
C ASP A 419 -28.62 -57.26 1.99
N ARG A 420 -29.96 -57.36 1.91
CA ARG A 420 -30.90 -56.26 2.23
C ARG A 420 -30.88 -55.82 3.70
N SER A 421 -30.27 -56.59 4.59
CA SER A 421 -30.05 -56.23 6.00
C SER A 421 -28.96 -55.17 6.21
N GLN A 422 -28.10 -54.93 5.20
CA GLN A 422 -26.95 -54.02 5.32
C GLN A 422 -27.24 -52.60 4.80
N ILE A 423 -28.31 -51.98 5.30
CA ILE A 423 -28.70 -50.61 4.92
C ILE A 423 -27.71 -49.58 5.46
N ILE A 424 -27.34 -48.61 4.62
CA ILE A 424 -26.63 -47.42 5.09
C ILE A 424 -27.61 -46.43 5.72
N SER A 425 -27.38 -46.07 6.98
CA SER A 425 -28.03 -44.92 7.60
C SER A 425 -27.19 -43.66 7.38
N VAL A 426 -27.87 -42.53 7.19
CA VAL A 426 -27.26 -41.21 7.05
C VAL A 426 -27.78 -40.28 8.14
N SER A 427 -26.94 -39.36 8.57
CA SER A 427 -27.28 -38.27 9.48
C SER A 427 -26.88 -36.94 8.87
N ASP A 428 -27.64 -35.89 9.11
CA ASP A 428 -27.33 -34.55 8.61
C ASP A 428 -25.95 -34.08 9.09
N GLN A 429 -25.23 -33.37 8.23
CA GLN A 429 -23.98 -32.69 8.56
C GLN A 429 -24.15 -31.20 8.31
N PRO A 430 -24.59 -30.45 9.34
CA PRO A 430 -24.77 -29.01 9.22
C PRO A 430 -23.43 -28.26 9.21
N TYR A 431 -22.31 -28.91 9.57
CA TYR A 431 -21.01 -28.25 9.69
C TYR A 431 -19.95 -28.83 8.76
N VAL A 432 -19.12 -27.95 8.20
CA VAL A 432 -17.92 -28.31 7.42
C VAL A 432 -16.67 -27.61 7.95
N SER A 433 -15.50 -28.12 7.56
CA SER A 433 -14.20 -27.48 7.79
C SER A 433 -13.61 -27.02 6.45
N GLY A 434 -12.78 -26.00 6.49
CA GLY A 434 -12.26 -25.35 5.29
C GLY A 434 -10.95 -24.61 5.51
N SER A 435 -10.62 -23.73 4.56
CA SER A 435 -9.56 -22.74 4.76
C SER A 435 -10.11 -21.50 5.47
N SER A 436 -9.24 -20.83 6.22
CA SER A 436 -9.51 -19.53 6.83
C SER A 436 -8.53 -18.50 6.29
N VAL A 437 -8.96 -17.26 6.06
CA VAL A 437 -8.08 -16.12 5.86
C VAL A 437 -8.25 -15.20 7.06
N ALA A 438 -7.24 -15.19 7.93
CA ALA A 438 -7.19 -14.31 9.10
C ALA A 438 -6.56 -12.97 8.71
N HIS A 439 -7.36 -11.91 8.76
CA HIS A 439 -6.87 -10.55 8.56
C HIS A 439 -6.27 -10.00 9.85
N LEU A 440 -5.13 -9.32 9.71
CA LEU A 440 -4.42 -8.63 10.79
C LEU A 440 -5.01 -7.23 10.92
N ASP A 441 -6.16 -7.15 11.57
CA ASP A 441 -6.87 -5.89 11.83
C ASP A 441 -7.18 -5.77 13.32
N PRO A 442 -6.63 -4.76 14.03
CA PRO A 442 -6.88 -4.54 15.44
C PRO A 442 -8.33 -4.10 15.75
N GLU A 443 -9.09 -3.59 14.77
CA GLU A 443 -10.52 -3.33 14.95
C GLU A 443 -11.35 -4.63 14.96
N ASN A 444 -10.78 -5.70 14.39
CA ASN A 444 -11.44 -6.99 14.33
C ASN A 444 -11.22 -7.81 15.60
N ASN A 445 -12.10 -7.62 16.58
CA ASN A 445 -12.07 -8.32 17.87
C ASN A 445 -12.24 -9.85 17.78
N ASN A 446 -12.40 -10.44 16.60
CA ASN A 446 -12.45 -11.89 16.43
C ASN A 446 -11.07 -12.55 16.22
N VAL A 447 -10.00 -11.79 15.97
CA VAL A 447 -8.65 -12.32 15.77
C VAL A 447 -7.79 -12.08 17.01
N GLN A 448 -7.56 -13.13 17.78
CA GLN A 448 -6.58 -13.11 18.86
C GLN A 448 -5.20 -13.53 18.32
N VAL A 449 -4.21 -12.66 18.51
CA VAL A 449 -2.82 -12.93 18.09
C VAL A 449 -1.98 -13.29 19.30
N ASN A 450 -1.51 -14.54 19.33
CA ASN A 450 -0.55 -15.01 20.31
C ASN A 450 0.84 -15.02 19.69
N TYR A 451 1.85 -14.64 20.45
CA TYR A 451 3.24 -14.60 20.03
C TYR A 451 4.10 -15.51 20.92
N VAL A 452 5.04 -16.22 20.31
CA VAL A 452 5.99 -17.10 20.99
C VAL A 452 7.41 -16.73 20.55
N ASP A 453 8.24 -16.33 21.52
CA ASP A 453 9.63 -15.96 21.24
C ASP A 453 10.52 -17.20 21.06
N LEU A 454 11.79 -16.96 20.66
CA LEU A 454 12.77 -18.03 20.46
C LEU A 454 13.09 -18.82 21.75
N ALA A 455 12.87 -18.22 22.93
CA ALA A 455 13.01 -18.88 24.23
C ALA A 455 11.77 -19.71 24.65
N GLY A 456 10.69 -19.67 23.85
CA GLY A 456 9.43 -20.36 24.11
C GLY A 456 8.47 -19.62 25.04
N ARG A 457 8.77 -18.38 25.44
CA ARG A 457 7.85 -17.52 26.20
C ARG A 457 6.70 -17.11 25.29
N SER A 458 5.49 -17.19 25.83
CA SER A 458 4.26 -16.93 25.08
C SER A 458 3.53 -15.70 25.61
N TYR A 459 3.07 -14.87 24.68
CA TYR A 459 2.38 -13.61 24.92
C TYR A 459 1.04 -13.68 24.21
N SER A 460 -0.03 -13.46 24.95
CA SER A 460 -1.38 -13.57 24.41
C SER A 460 -1.92 -12.21 24.01
N ASP A 461 -2.65 -12.18 22.91
CA ASP A 461 -3.35 -11.00 22.41
C ASP A 461 -2.45 -9.76 22.27
N VAL A 462 -1.40 -9.89 21.46
CA VAL A 462 -0.37 -8.86 21.28
C VAL A 462 -0.74 -7.77 20.28
N MET A 463 -1.80 -7.94 19.48
CA MET A 463 -2.16 -7.03 18.38
C MET A 463 -2.81 -5.74 18.87
N ARG A 464 -2.35 -4.60 18.36
CA ARG A 464 -2.82 -3.23 18.69
C ARG A 464 -2.85 -2.39 17.41
N ALA A 465 -3.49 -1.23 17.47
CA ALA A 465 -3.40 -0.19 16.45
C ALA A 465 -2.30 0.82 16.82
N ASP A 466 -1.53 1.28 15.84
CA ASP A 466 -0.62 2.44 15.99
C ASP A 466 -1.37 3.78 15.77
N GLU A 467 -0.68 4.91 15.90
CA GLU A 467 -1.25 6.26 15.74
C GLU A 467 -1.86 6.50 14.35
N ASP A 468 -1.38 5.76 13.35
CA ASP A 468 -1.86 5.81 11.97
C ASP A 468 -2.94 4.77 11.67
N GLY A 469 -3.38 4.00 12.69
CA GLY A 469 -4.39 2.95 12.57
C GLY A 469 -3.89 1.64 11.96
N ASN A 470 -2.58 1.46 11.76
CA ASN A 470 -2.03 0.20 11.27
C ASN A 470 -1.89 -0.83 12.41
N TYR A 471 -1.96 -2.11 12.06
CA TYR A 471 -1.71 -3.17 13.02
C TYR A 471 -0.23 -3.19 13.46
N VAL A 472 -0.02 -3.33 14.76
CA VAL A 472 1.28 -3.55 15.42
C VAL A 472 1.13 -4.62 16.49
N PHE A 473 2.20 -5.34 16.80
CA PHE A 473 2.24 -6.26 17.93
C PHE A 473 3.07 -5.67 19.06
N HIS A 474 2.52 -5.63 20.27
CA HIS A 474 3.26 -5.33 21.50
C HIS A 474 3.71 -6.65 22.14
N LEU A 475 5.02 -6.92 22.06
CA LEU A 475 5.55 -8.24 22.39
C LEU A 475 6.10 -8.36 23.81
N ASP A 476 6.60 -7.27 24.43
CA ASP A 476 6.89 -7.17 25.87
C ASP A 476 7.51 -5.82 26.27
N GLU A 477 7.54 -5.55 27.58
CA GLU A 477 8.27 -4.47 28.25
C GLU A 477 9.79 -4.78 28.27
N PHE A 478 10.62 -4.01 27.58
CA PHE A 478 12.08 -4.18 27.67
C PHE A 478 12.56 -3.70 29.04
N VAL A 479 13.26 -4.54 29.81
CA VAL A 479 13.87 -4.15 31.10
C VAL A 479 15.05 -3.22 30.81
N GLY A 480 14.75 -1.92 30.67
CA GLY A 480 15.72 -0.88 30.32
C GLY A 480 15.28 0.57 30.58
N GLY A 481 14.11 0.80 31.18
CA GLY A 481 13.63 2.13 31.59
C GLY A 481 12.69 2.79 30.57
N GLU A 482 11.49 3.12 31.07
CA GLU A 482 10.36 3.85 30.45
C GLU A 482 9.86 3.33 29.08
N ASP A 483 8.77 2.55 29.12
CA ASP A 483 7.78 2.30 28.06
C ASP A 483 8.29 1.87 26.65
N ALA A 484 9.46 1.25 26.55
CA ALA A 484 9.94 0.69 25.29
C ALA A 484 9.37 -0.72 25.03
N TYR A 485 8.20 -0.80 24.40
CA TYR A 485 7.68 -2.05 23.83
C TYR A 485 8.44 -2.42 22.55
N LYS A 486 8.75 -3.70 22.35
CA LYS A 486 9.13 -4.22 21.02
C LYS A 486 7.88 -4.18 20.15
N THR A 487 7.70 -3.14 19.35
CA THR A 487 6.63 -3.07 18.35
C THR A 487 7.02 -3.94 17.16
N ALA A 488 6.06 -4.67 16.60
CA ALA A 488 6.34 -5.56 15.48
C ALA A 488 5.23 -5.60 14.43
N LYS A 489 5.59 -5.93 13.19
CA LYS A 489 4.66 -6.17 12.07
C LYS A 489 5.07 -7.45 11.34
N VAL A 490 4.10 -8.18 10.77
CA VAL A 490 4.41 -9.34 9.93
C VAL A 490 4.76 -8.83 8.54
N VAL A 491 5.90 -9.26 8.04
CA VAL A 491 6.36 -8.94 6.70
C VAL A 491 6.75 -10.20 5.95
N ARG A 492 6.87 -10.07 4.63
CA ARG A 492 7.34 -11.14 3.75
C ARG A 492 8.55 -10.66 2.98
N ASN A 493 9.60 -11.47 2.93
CA ASN A 493 10.77 -11.17 2.12
C ASN A 493 10.58 -11.60 0.65
N GLN A 494 11.53 -11.24 -0.21
CA GLN A 494 11.50 -11.57 -1.64
C GLN A 494 11.48 -13.09 -1.93
N ASN A 495 11.99 -13.92 -1.00
CA ASN A 495 11.99 -15.37 -1.11
C ASN A 495 10.68 -16.01 -0.64
N GLY A 496 9.71 -15.19 -0.22
CA GLY A 496 8.39 -15.63 0.23
C GLY A 496 8.34 -16.11 1.68
N GLN A 497 9.42 -15.97 2.44
CA GLN A 497 9.48 -16.32 3.87
C GLN A 497 8.82 -15.22 4.69
N TYR A 498 7.98 -15.62 5.65
CA TYR A 498 7.40 -14.72 6.63
C TYR A 498 8.43 -14.35 7.69
N MET A 499 8.47 -13.08 8.05
CA MET A 499 9.35 -12.54 9.06
C MET A 499 8.56 -11.60 9.97
N LEU A 500 9.00 -11.50 11.21
CA LEU A 500 8.53 -10.50 12.14
C LEU A 500 9.52 -9.35 12.12
N GLN A 501 9.10 -8.21 11.56
CA GLN A 501 9.86 -6.97 11.60
C GLN A 501 9.61 -6.32 12.95
N THR A 502 10.65 -6.10 13.73
CA THR A 502 10.53 -5.49 15.05
C THR A 502 11.35 -4.22 15.13
N VAL A 503 10.79 -3.21 15.79
CA VAL A 503 11.47 -1.96 16.08
C VAL A 503 11.84 -1.95 17.56
N ASN A 504 13.13 -1.83 17.88
CA ASN A 504 13.60 -1.85 19.26
C ASN A 504 13.91 -0.45 19.76
N GLY A 505 13.14 0.04 20.75
CA GLY A 505 13.45 1.18 21.62
C GLY A 505 13.82 2.51 20.95
N ALA A 506 14.33 3.45 21.75
CA ALA A 506 14.44 4.90 21.48
C ALA A 506 15.16 5.33 20.17
N ALA A 507 15.83 4.43 19.46
CA ALA A 507 16.53 4.71 18.21
C ALA A 507 15.99 3.92 16.99
N GLU A 508 14.88 3.20 17.16
CA GLU A 508 14.15 2.50 16.09
C GLU A 508 14.99 1.51 15.26
N VAL A 509 15.85 0.73 15.90
CA VAL A 509 16.62 -0.29 15.17
C VAL A 509 15.67 -1.39 14.71
N VAL A 510 15.64 -1.64 13.39
CA VAL A 510 14.79 -2.65 12.77
C VAL A 510 15.52 -4.00 12.72
N LEU A 511 14.91 -5.02 13.31
CA LEU A 511 15.37 -6.41 13.27
C LEU A 511 14.31 -7.31 12.65
N TYR A 512 14.75 -8.35 11.92
CA TYR A 512 13.85 -9.29 11.26
C TYR A 512 14.04 -10.69 11.81
N TYR A 513 12.98 -11.26 12.37
CA TYR A 513 12.99 -12.62 12.90
C TYR A 513 12.25 -13.55 11.93
N PRO A 514 12.87 -14.61 11.40
CA PRO A 514 12.15 -15.63 10.64
C PRO A 514 10.95 -16.14 11.43
N LEU A 515 9.79 -16.23 10.78
CA LEU A 515 8.51 -16.46 11.44
C LEU A 515 7.84 -17.73 10.91
N SER A 516 7.40 -18.57 11.84
CA SER A 516 6.42 -19.62 11.60
C SER A 516 5.07 -19.21 12.19
N TYR A 517 3.97 -19.61 11.59
CA TYR A 517 2.65 -19.26 12.10
C TYR A 517 1.64 -20.39 11.95
N SER A 518 0.59 -20.35 12.76
CA SER A 518 -0.60 -21.19 12.60
C SER A 518 -1.86 -20.37 12.83
N VAL A 519 -2.84 -20.51 11.94
CA VAL A 519 -4.15 -19.87 12.05
C VAL A 519 -5.21 -20.95 12.22
N SER A 520 -6.01 -20.84 13.27
CA SER A 520 -7.15 -21.70 13.55
C SER A 520 -8.39 -20.86 13.83
N THR A 521 -9.42 -21.01 13.00
CA THR A 521 -10.70 -20.32 13.17
C THR A 521 -11.80 -21.29 13.54
N ASN A 522 -12.52 -20.97 14.62
CA ASN A 522 -13.82 -21.54 14.90
C ASN A 522 -14.89 -20.56 14.42
N VAL A 523 -15.65 -20.95 13.39
CA VAL A 523 -16.62 -20.08 12.73
C VAL A 523 -17.90 -19.94 13.56
N GLU A 524 -18.26 -20.96 14.36
CA GLU A 524 -19.48 -20.96 15.18
C GLU A 524 -19.46 -19.85 16.24
N ASN A 525 -18.33 -19.64 16.90
CA ASN A 525 -18.15 -18.56 17.86
C ASN A 525 -17.45 -17.32 17.26
N ASN A 526 -17.16 -17.35 15.95
CA ASN A 526 -16.40 -16.32 15.25
C ASN A 526 -15.14 -15.94 16.03
N GLN A 527 -14.29 -16.92 16.36
CA GLN A 527 -13.00 -16.69 17.00
C GLN A 527 -11.87 -17.31 16.18
N THR A 528 -10.86 -16.50 15.92
CA THR A 528 -9.63 -16.88 15.25
C THR A 528 -8.47 -16.75 16.20
N ILE A 529 -7.71 -17.83 16.36
CA ILE A 529 -6.44 -17.84 17.08
C ILE A 529 -5.33 -17.89 16.05
N LEU A 530 -4.57 -16.80 15.96
CA LEU A 530 -3.32 -16.73 15.21
C LEU A 530 -2.16 -16.87 16.18
N THR A 531 -1.34 -17.90 16.01
CA THR A 531 -0.10 -18.06 16.78
C THR A 531 1.09 -17.75 15.88
N LEU A 532 1.89 -16.77 16.27
CA LEU A 532 3.13 -16.35 15.63
C LEU A 532 4.30 -16.89 16.46
N ARG A 533 5.26 -17.58 15.84
CA ARG A 533 6.43 -18.14 16.54
C ARG A 533 7.73 -17.81 15.82
N GLU A 534 8.67 -17.19 16.54
CA GLU A 534 10.04 -17.01 16.07
C GLU A 534 10.67 -18.36 15.73
N ALA A 535 11.14 -18.51 14.49
CA ALA A 535 11.70 -19.75 13.98
C ALA A 535 13.23 -19.79 14.08
N ASP A 536 13.89 -18.64 14.13
CA ASP A 536 15.34 -18.50 14.17
C ASP A 536 15.76 -17.16 14.80
N VAL A 537 17.06 -16.96 14.98
CA VAL A 537 17.66 -15.71 15.47
C VAL A 537 17.38 -14.53 14.55
N ALA A 538 17.47 -13.32 15.12
CA ALA A 538 17.30 -12.07 14.39
C ALA A 538 18.29 -11.94 13.23
N GLN A 539 17.82 -11.38 12.12
CA GLN A 539 18.61 -11.04 10.94
C GLN A 539 18.47 -9.55 10.63
N ARG A 540 19.51 -8.99 10.02
CA ARG A 540 19.49 -7.64 9.47
C ARG A 540 19.26 -7.74 7.96
N LEU A 541 18.36 -6.91 7.45
CA LEU A 541 18.16 -6.76 6.01
C LEU A 541 18.68 -5.39 5.59
N ARG A 542 19.66 -5.41 4.69
CA ARG A 542 20.19 -4.18 4.12
C ARG A 542 19.23 -3.64 3.09
N ASN A 543 18.79 -2.41 3.30
CA ASN A 543 17.90 -1.68 2.41
C ASN A 543 18.29 -0.20 2.45
N PRO A 544 18.56 0.46 1.30
CA PRO A 544 18.62 -0.11 -0.04
C PRO A 544 19.87 -1.00 -0.21
N SER A 545 19.92 -1.79 -1.29
CA SER A 545 21.04 -2.70 -1.57
C SER A 545 22.40 -1.98 -1.60
N ASP A 546 22.41 -0.74 -2.09
CA ASP A 546 23.57 0.15 -2.23
C ASP A 546 23.33 1.46 -1.45
N PRO A 547 23.49 1.48 -0.12
CA PRO A 547 23.12 2.62 0.71
C PRO A 547 23.93 3.88 0.41
N LEU A 548 25.23 3.75 0.11
CA LEU A 548 26.08 4.89 -0.23
C LEU A 548 25.60 5.64 -1.48
N THR A 549 25.12 4.92 -2.50
CA THR A 549 24.63 5.53 -3.74
C THR A 549 23.38 6.37 -3.48
N VAL A 550 22.47 5.88 -2.64
CA VAL A 550 21.24 6.61 -2.30
C VAL A 550 21.55 7.85 -1.45
N ILE A 551 22.49 7.74 -0.51
CA ILE A 551 22.95 8.90 0.28
C ILE A 551 23.65 9.93 -0.62
N ASP A 552 24.50 9.50 -1.56
CA ASP A 552 25.16 10.40 -2.51
C ASP A 552 24.14 11.13 -3.41
N GLN A 553 23.06 10.45 -3.81
CA GLN A 553 21.95 11.07 -4.54
C GLN A 553 21.19 12.09 -3.67
N ALA A 554 20.93 11.78 -2.41
CA ALA A 554 20.29 12.71 -1.47
C ALA A 554 21.13 13.97 -1.25
N ILE A 555 22.45 13.83 -1.04
CA ILE A 555 23.39 14.95 -0.90
C ILE A 555 23.39 15.80 -2.17
N ALA A 556 23.53 15.19 -3.34
CA ALA A 556 23.52 15.90 -4.62
C ALA A 556 22.23 16.69 -4.84
N ARG A 557 21.08 16.15 -4.40
CA ARG A 557 19.78 16.83 -4.48
C ARG A 557 19.71 18.05 -3.57
N VAL A 558 20.21 17.95 -2.34
CA VAL A 558 20.30 19.09 -1.41
C VAL A 558 21.24 20.16 -1.97
N ASP A 559 22.41 19.78 -2.48
CA ASP A 559 23.37 20.72 -3.07
C ASP A 559 22.84 21.42 -4.31
N ALA A 560 22.08 20.72 -5.17
CA ALA A 560 21.41 21.32 -6.31
C ALA A 560 20.44 22.43 -5.86
N LYS A 561 19.62 22.16 -4.83
CA LYS A 561 18.68 23.16 -4.32
C LYS A 561 19.40 24.35 -3.69
N ARG A 562 20.46 24.13 -2.90
CA ARG A 562 21.29 25.20 -2.34
C ARG A 562 21.88 26.10 -3.44
N GLY A 563 22.36 25.49 -4.52
CA GLY A 563 22.83 26.21 -5.70
C GLY A 563 21.75 27.09 -6.35
N GLU A 564 20.53 26.57 -6.47
CA GLU A 564 19.38 27.35 -6.98
C GLU A 564 19.04 28.53 -6.06
N LEU A 565 18.97 28.31 -4.74
CA LEU A 565 18.64 29.37 -3.78
C LEU A 565 19.71 30.47 -3.77
N GLY A 566 20.99 30.10 -3.80
CA GLY A 566 22.09 31.06 -3.89
C GLY A 566 22.09 31.86 -5.20
N ALA A 567 21.74 31.22 -6.32
CA ALA A 567 21.56 31.94 -7.59
C ALA A 567 20.39 32.93 -7.51
N LEU A 568 19.29 32.56 -6.84
CA LEU A 568 18.14 33.43 -6.67
C LEU A 568 18.43 34.59 -5.72
N GLU A 569 19.20 34.37 -4.65
CA GLU A 569 19.67 35.45 -3.78
C GLU A 569 20.49 36.47 -4.58
N ASN A 570 21.45 36.02 -5.38
CA ASN A 570 22.25 36.92 -6.23
C ASN A 570 21.37 37.74 -7.18
N ARG A 571 20.32 37.14 -7.75
CA ARG A 571 19.35 37.85 -8.60
C ARG A 571 18.54 38.87 -7.81
N LEU A 572 18.03 38.54 -6.63
CA LEU A 572 17.31 39.47 -5.76
C LEU A 572 18.19 40.64 -5.31
N GLN A 573 19.46 40.39 -4.96
CA GLN A 573 20.42 41.45 -4.65
C GLN A 573 20.59 42.42 -5.82
N SER A 574 20.71 41.91 -7.05
CA SER A 574 20.78 42.74 -8.25
C SER A 574 19.50 43.56 -8.47
N VAL A 575 18.32 42.97 -8.20
CA VAL A 575 17.03 43.68 -8.31
C VAL A 575 16.90 44.78 -7.26
N VAL A 576 17.31 44.53 -6.02
CA VAL A 576 17.35 45.56 -4.96
C VAL A 576 18.23 46.74 -5.38
N GLN A 577 19.45 46.47 -5.86
CA GLN A 577 20.38 47.51 -6.32
C GLN A 577 19.79 48.32 -7.48
N ASN A 578 19.17 47.66 -8.47
CA ASN A 578 18.53 48.33 -9.60
C ASN A 578 17.34 49.20 -9.15
N ASN A 579 16.47 48.66 -8.30
CA ASN A 579 15.31 49.39 -7.78
C ASN A 579 15.73 50.62 -6.99
N THR A 580 16.76 50.51 -6.14
CA THR A 580 17.32 51.65 -5.41
C THR A 580 17.88 52.70 -6.37
N GLN A 581 18.64 52.31 -7.39
CA GLN A 581 19.17 53.25 -8.39
C GLN A 581 18.06 53.95 -9.18
N THR A 582 17.05 53.21 -9.62
CA THR A 582 15.91 53.76 -10.35
C THR A 582 15.09 54.69 -9.45
N SER A 583 14.88 54.33 -8.19
CA SER A 583 14.22 55.19 -7.19
C SER A 583 14.97 56.51 -6.99
N MET A 584 16.31 56.48 -6.91
CA MET A 584 17.15 57.70 -6.85
C MET A 584 17.03 58.54 -8.13
N ASN A 585 17.10 57.92 -9.30
CA ASN A 585 16.97 58.63 -10.59
C ASN A 585 15.60 59.29 -10.76
N LEU A 586 14.53 58.60 -10.34
CA LEU A 586 13.17 59.15 -10.34
C LEU A 586 13.01 60.25 -9.30
N THR A 587 13.63 60.13 -8.13
CA THR A 587 13.63 61.19 -7.11
C THR A 587 14.32 62.45 -7.62
N ALA A 588 15.49 62.33 -8.26
CA ALA A 588 16.18 63.45 -8.90
C ALA A 588 15.38 64.05 -10.06
N SER A 589 14.68 63.22 -10.84
CA SER A 589 13.82 63.68 -11.93
C SER A 589 12.57 64.39 -11.42
N ARG A 590 11.99 63.92 -10.31
CA ARG A 590 10.87 64.58 -9.63
C ARG A 590 11.29 65.94 -9.06
N SER A 591 12.44 65.99 -8.38
CA SER A 591 13.03 67.23 -7.86
C SER A 591 13.22 68.28 -8.96
N ARG A 592 13.72 67.92 -10.16
CA ARG A 592 13.81 68.87 -11.29
C ARG A 592 12.45 69.43 -11.79
N ILE A 593 11.36 68.71 -11.55
CA ILE A 593 10.02 69.11 -11.97
C ILE A 593 9.37 69.96 -10.88
N GLU A 594 9.45 69.51 -9.63
CA GLU A 594 8.73 70.09 -8.51
C GLU A 594 9.52 71.16 -7.78
N ASP A 595 10.84 71.13 -7.70
CA ASP A 595 11.59 72.03 -6.81
C ASP A 595 11.64 73.47 -7.37
N THR A 596 11.51 74.43 -6.46
CA THR A 596 11.61 75.87 -6.77
C THR A 596 13.07 76.29 -6.89
N ASP A 597 13.40 77.09 -7.92
CA ASP A 597 14.64 77.87 -7.93
C ASP A 597 14.50 79.03 -6.94
N PHE A 598 15.06 78.86 -5.74
CA PHE A 598 15.00 79.84 -4.67
C PHE A 598 15.52 81.22 -5.09
N ALA A 599 16.59 81.30 -5.87
CA ALA A 599 17.18 82.57 -6.27
C ALA A 599 16.24 83.32 -7.22
N GLN A 600 15.62 82.61 -8.15
CA GLN A 600 14.64 83.17 -9.07
C GLN A 600 13.36 83.61 -8.33
N GLU A 601 12.83 82.78 -7.44
CA GLU A 601 11.56 83.07 -6.77
C GLU A 601 11.69 84.19 -5.72
N ILE A 602 12.83 84.30 -5.02
CA ILE A 602 13.16 85.46 -4.18
C ILE A 602 13.20 86.74 -5.02
N SER A 603 13.83 86.70 -6.20
CA SER A 603 13.90 87.86 -7.09
C SER A 603 12.50 88.30 -7.54
N VAL A 604 11.62 87.35 -7.84
CA VAL A 604 10.21 87.62 -8.16
C VAL A 604 9.47 88.19 -6.96
N MET A 605 9.60 87.59 -5.77
CA MET A 605 8.99 88.08 -4.52
C MET A 605 9.39 89.53 -4.25
N THR A 606 10.69 89.85 -4.28
CA THR A 606 11.20 91.21 -4.05
C THR A 606 10.67 92.18 -5.10
N LYS A 607 10.63 91.80 -6.39
CA LYS A 607 10.03 92.61 -7.45
C LYS A 607 8.54 92.89 -7.19
N GLN A 608 7.77 91.89 -6.78
CA GLN A 608 6.34 92.05 -6.51
C GLN A 608 6.06 92.88 -5.25
N GLN A 609 6.89 92.77 -4.20
CA GLN A 609 6.82 93.64 -3.03
C GLN A 609 7.04 95.11 -3.40
N ILE A 610 8.06 95.40 -4.23
CA ILE A 610 8.33 96.75 -4.73
C ILE A 610 7.14 97.26 -5.57
N LEU A 611 6.60 96.44 -6.46
CA LEU A 611 5.44 96.81 -7.29
C LEU A 611 4.17 97.01 -6.47
N GLN A 612 3.96 96.25 -5.40
CA GLN A 612 2.84 96.43 -4.47
C GLN A 612 2.96 97.78 -3.75
N GLN A 613 4.14 98.11 -3.20
CA GLN A 613 4.40 99.40 -2.56
C GLN A 613 4.20 100.56 -3.54
N ALA A 614 4.75 100.46 -4.75
CA ALA A 614 4.58 101.46 -5.80
C ALA A 614 3.11 101.60 -6.25
N SER A 615 2.36 100.51 -6.37
CA SER A 615 0.94 100.54 -6.76
C SER A 615 0.06 101.18 -5.69
N ILE A 616 0.40 101.01 -4.41
CA ILE A 616 -0.27 101.70 -3.30
C ILE A 616 -0.01 103.21 -3.37
N SER A 617 1.24 103.62 -3.64
CA SER A 617 1.58 105.03 -3.84
C SER A 617 0.86 105.64 -5.05
N VAL A 618 0.79 104.93 -6.18
CA VAL A 618 0.06 105.38 -7.38
C VAL A 618 -1.45 105.38 -7.16
N LEU A 619 -2.01 104.42 -6.42
CA LEU A 619 -3.43 104.41 -6.04
C LEU A 619 -3.77 105.60 -5.14
N ALA A 620 -2.91 105.92 -4.16
CA ALA A 620 -3.05 107.10 -3.32
C ALA A 620 -3.03 108.40 -4.16
N GLN A 621 -2.11 108.49 -5.13
CA GLN A 621 -2.01 109.62 -6.05
C GLN A 621 -3.20 109.70 -7.03
N ALA A 622 -3.65 108.57 -7.57
CA ALA A 622 -4.79 108.48 -8.49
C ALA A 622 -6.13 108.77 -7.81
N ASN A 623 -6.24 108.56 -6.50
CA ASN A 623 -7.40 108.94 -5.69
C ASN A 623 -7.37 110.42 -5.25
N GLN A 624 -6.20 111.06 -5.22
CA GLN A 624 -6.08 112.51 -4.98
C GLN A 624 -6.61 113.34 -6.17
N ILE A 625 -6.46 112.88 -7.41
CA ILE A 625 -6.86 113.63 -8.61
C ILE A 625 -8.38 113.90 -8.67
N PRO A 626 -9.29 112.94 -8.42
CA PRO A 626 -10.72 113.22 -8.31
C PRO A 626 -11.06 114.04 -7.07
N GLN A 627 -10.31 113.90 -5.96
CA GLN A 627 -10.54 114.69 -4.73
C GLN A 627 -10.15 116.15 -4.91
N THR A 628 -9.06 116.46 -5.62
CA THR A 628 -8.69 117.83 -5.97
C THR A 628 -9.68 118.43 -6.96
N VAL A 629 -10.18 117.64 -7.91
CA VAL A 629 -11.26 118.09 -8.83
C VAL A 629 -12.59 118.28 -8.10
N LEU A 630 -12.97 117.42 -7.15
CA LEU A 630 -14.15 117.62 -6.29
C LEU A 630 -13.98 118.81 -5.34
N ALA A 631 -12.76 119.08 -4.86
CA ALA A 631 -12.44 120.24 -4.04
C ALA A 631 -12.42 121.56 -4.85
N LEU A 632 -12.23 121.48 -6.16
CA LEU A 632 -12.37 122.60 -7.12
C LEU A 632 -13.81 122.79 -7.62
N LEU A 633 -14.70 121.81 -7.39
CA LEU A 633 -16.13 121.83 -7.74
C LEU A 633 -17.06 122.06 -6.52
N LYS A 634 -16.49 122.18 -5.31
CA LYS A 634 -17.14 122.76 -4.13
C LYS A 634 -16.73 124.22 -4.02
#